data_AF-A0A3N1VYH8-F1
#
_entry.id   AF-A0A3N1VYH8-F1
#
_cell.length_a   1.000
_cell.length_b   1.000
_cell.length_c   1.000
_cell.angle_alpha   90.00
_cell.angle_beta   90.00
_cell.angle_gamma   90.00
#
_symmetry.space_group_name_H-M   'P 1'
#
loop_
_entity.id
_entity.type
_entity.pdbx_description
1 polymer ?
#
loop_
_entity_poly.entity_id
_entity_poly.type
_entity_poly.pdbx_seq_one_letter_code
_entity_poly.pdbx_strand_id
1 'polypeptide(L)' 'MRKPASTTNKTRKQHTPEFHNEALKLAERIGVAAAARELSLYES' A
#
# COMPACT_ATOMS: atom_id res chain seq x y z
N MET A 1 27.36 -12.38 16.77
CA MET A 1 26.57 -11.29 16.16
C MET A 1 26.34 -11.61 14.69
N ARG A 2 25.10 -11.86 14.25
CA ARG A 2 24.78 -12.06 12.83
C ARG A 2 24.32 -10.72 12.25
N LYS A 3 25.03 -10.24 11.23
CA LYS A 3 24.69 -9.03 10.46
C LYS A 3 23.27 -9.20 9.86
N PRO A 4 22.38 -8.19 9.89
CA PRO A 4 21.15 -8.29 9.13
C PRO A 4 21.53 -8.29 7.65
N ALA A 5 21.27 -9.42 6.98
CA ALA A 5 21.29 -9.47 5.53
C ALA A 5 20.20 -8.51 5.05
N SER A 6 20.62 -7.32 4.62
CA SER A 6 19.76 -6.41 3.86
C SER A 6 19.47 -7.12 2.56
N THR A 7 18.41 -7.93 2.55
CA THR A 7 17.84 -8.44 1.32
C THR A 7 17.39 -7.19 0.58
N THR A 8 18.15 -6.79 -0.43
CA THR A 8 17.73 -5.89 -1.50
C THR A 8 16.60 -6.59 -2.28
N ASN A 9 15.47 -6.83 -1.61
CA ASN A 9 14.19 -6.92 -2.26
C ASN A 9 13.93 -5.50 -2.71
N LYS A 10 13.96 -5.22 -4.02
CA LYS A 10 13.54 -3.95 -4.63
C LYS A 10 12.44 -3.37 -3.75
N THR A 11 12.71 -2.27 -3.06
CA THR A 11 11.80 -1.69 -2.07
C THR A 11 10.46 -1.55 -2.77
N ARG A 12 9.52 -2.48 -2.50
CA ARG A 12 8.17 -2.37 -3.05
C ARG A 12 7.70 -1.00 -2.61
N LYS A 13 7.09 -0.21 -3.51
CA LYS A 13 6.68 1.16 -3.22
C LYS A 13 6.04 1.19 -1.83
N GLN A 14 6.77 1.69 -0.84
CA GLN A 14 6.26 1.78 0.52
C GLN A 14 5.36 2.99 0.51
N HIS A 15 4.07 2.74 0.65
CA HIS A 15 3.11 3.81 0.84
C HIS A 15 3.31 4.38 2.24
N THR A 16 3.16 5.69 2.35
CA THR A 16 3.19 6.35 3.66
C THR A 16 1.95 5.95 4.46
N PRO A 17 2.00 5.96 5.81
CA PRO A 17 0.84 5.65 6.63
C PRO A 17 -0.35 6.60 6.37
N GLU A 18 -0.07 7.83 5.94
CA GLU A 18 -1.10 8.79 5.55
C GLU A 18 -1.87 8.33 4.31
N PHE A 19 -1.16 7.81 3.29
CA PHE A 19 -1.78 7.26 2.08
C PHE A 19 -2.70 6.08 2.41
N HIS A 20 -2.31 5.24 3.38
CA HIS A 20 -3.16 4.14 3.84
C HIS A 20 -4.47 4.64 4.45
N ASN A 21 -4.41 5.66 5.32
CA ASN A 21 -5.60 6.22 5.94
C ASN A 21 -6.53 6.92 4.92
N GLU A 22 -5.97 7.58 3.92
CA GLU A 22 -6.76 8.17 2.83
C GLU A 22 -7.42 7.11 1.97
N ALA A 23 -6.70 6.03 1.65
CA ALA A 23 -7.25 4.89 0.91
C ALA A 23 -8.41 4.23 1.67
N LEU A 24 -8.30 4.09 2.99
CA LEU A 24 -9.39 3.56 3.83
C LEU A 24 -10.62 4.47 3.81
N LYS A 25 -10.44 5.78 3.98
CA LYS A 25 -11.54 6.76 3.89
C LYS A 25 -12.22 6.75 2.52
N LEU A 26 -11.44 6.51 1.46
CA LEU A 26 -11.95 6.45 0.09
C LEU A 26 -12.70 5.12 -0.14
N ALA A 27 -12.18 4.00 0.35
CA ALA A 27 -12.85 2.70 0.31
C ALA A 27 -14.17 2.68 1.08
N GLU A 28 -14.29 3.40 2.20
CA GLU A 28 -15.56 3.57 2.92
C GLU A 28 -16.61 4.34 2.09
N ARG A 29 -16.18 5.25 1.21
CA ARG A 29 -17.08 6.11 0.40
C ARG A 29 -17.54 5.45 -0.88
N ILE A 30 -16.62 4.81 -1.61
CA ILE A 30 -16.89 4.28 -2.97
C ILE A 30 -16.76 2.75 -3.07
N GLY A 31 -16.31 2.09 -2.00
CA GLY A 31 -16.04 0.66 -1.97
C GLY A 31 -14.60 0.30 -2.34
N VAL A 32 -14.13 -0.85 -1.84
CA VAL A 32 -12.73 -1.31 -1.96
C VAL A 32 -12.28 -1.47 -3.41
N ALA A 33 -13.12 -2.07 -4.27
CA ALA A 33 -12.78 -2.31 -5.68
C ALA A 33 -12.65 -1.02 -6.50
N ALA A 34 -13.53 -0.03 -6.24
CA ALA A 34 -13.46 1.28 -6.89
C ALA A 34 -12.24 2.06 -6.38
N ALA A 35 -11.97 2.03 -5.08
CA ALA A 35 -10.80 2.66 -4.48
C ALA A 35 -9.48 2.08 -5.00
N ALA A 36 -9.38 0.76 -5.15
CA ALA A 36 -8.21 0.10 -5.69
C ALA A 36 -7.94 0.52 -7.14
N ARG A 37 -9.00 0.63 -7.97
CA ARG A 37 -8.91 1.12 -9.35
C ARG A 37 -8.44 2.57 -9.42
N GLU A 38 -9.00 3.45 -8.59
CA GLU A 38 -8.63 4.88 -8.56
C GLU A 38 -7.18 5.08 -8.09
N LEU A 39 -6.73 4.31 -7.09
CA LEU A 39 -5.37 4.34 -6.57
C LEU A 39 -4.37 3.51 -7.39
N SER A 40 -4.81 2.87 -8.47
CA SER A 40 -3.98 1.95 -9.28
C SER A 40 -3.27 0.89 -8.43
N LEU A 41 -3.95 0.40 -7.40
CA LEU A 41 -3.48 -0.68 -6.54
C LEU A 41 -3.89 -2.03 -7.15
N TYR A 42 -3.08 -3.06 -6.91
CA TYR A 42 -3.44 -4.42 -7.29
C TYR A 42 -4.65 -4.84 -6.43
N GLU A 43 -5.72 -5.33 -7.05
CA GLU A 43 -6.82 -5.97 -6.32
C GLU A 43 -6.22 -7.13 -5.51
N SER A 44 -6.46 -7.10 -4.20
CA SER A 44 -6.01 -8.13 -3.27
C SER A 44 -7.10 -9.18 -3.08
#